data_AF-A0A419HQH0-F1
#
_entry.id   AF-A0A419HQH0-F1
#
_cell.length_a   1.000
_cell.length_b   1.000
_cell.length_c   1.000
_cell.angle_alpha   90.00
_cell.angle_beta   90.00
_cell.angle_gamma   90.00
#
_symmetry.space_group_name_H-M   'P 1'
#
loop_
_entity.id
_entity.type
_entity.pdbx_description
1 polymer ?
#
loop_
_entity_poly.entity_id
_entity_poly.type
_entity_poly.pdbx_seq_one_letter_code
_entity_poly.pdbx_strand_id
1 'polypeptide(L)'
;MAGRCGFVNLVERVWRQESAHVLAALLRRHGDLADCEDAAQEAVEAAVTQWPVRPPDDPRAWLVRVASRRLIDTIRSTRARVAREEKAEDGPAVVSEVDDSLAMLVLCCHPSLSRGAQIALTLRSVAGLSTERIAAAHLVPEPTMSQRLRRARATLREAGARFELPSLAELPSRIAVVLDVCHLMATEGHLRTGGRQLMDTDLAGEALRLVGMLHRALPDHDEVSGLLALLLFTTARTAARIDEDGDLVPLEAQDRGRWDRVRIAEGVALLERVLPRGPVGRFQLQAAIAAVHAEAPSAADTDWAQISELYAMLHRVAPGPAVTLNRAVAVAMHTGPEAGLSLLDPLLELPATRRHHRTHAVRAHLLEMSGDLMGAAAAYRLAGRLTTSRPEQRYLNHRLTALHPLDMTPAARTLGAIVAGVREHQLGLTTPSSAYRVADLLEHVDGLARGLRLAAHKLEVPADEFRDGDGRLLEPGWRERIPAALLDLAGAWAQKSAWQGDTVQGGVALPAADSGMFVLDELIVHGWELARATGQSFDPDPGAVEAVLQFLLRTPRNADMDQLFGPVVAVPDTASPLDRLLGLTGRDPGWARS
;
A
#
# COMPACT_ATOMS: atom_id res chain seq x y z
N MET A 1 -17.16 -5.17 -20.01
CA MET A 1 -15.73 -5.11 -19.64
C MET A 1 -15.40 -5.90 -18.37
N ALA A 2 -16.27 -5.94 -17.34
CA ALA A 2 -16.02 -6.65 -16.08
C ALA A 2 -15.67 -8.15 -16.23
N GLY A 3 -16.33 -8.89 -17.14
CA GLY A 3 -16.05 -10.31 -17.35
C GLY A 3 -14.66 -10.64 -17.90
N ARG A 4 -14.09 -9.79 -18.78
CA ARG A 4 -12.72 -10.02 -19.31
C ARG A 4 -11.66 -9.76 -18.25
N CYS A 5 -11.87 -8.77 -17.37
CA CYS A 5 -10.95 -8.46 -16.28
C CYS A 5 -10.90 -9.61 -15.25
N GLY A 6 -12.05 -10.23 -14.94
CA GLY A 6 -12.12 -11.41 -14.07
C GLY A 6 -11.35 -12.62 -14.60
N PHE A 7 -11.42 -12.91 -15.90
CA PHE A 7 -10.70 -14.03 -16.51
C PHE A 7 -9.19 -13.78 -16.65
N VAL A 8 -8.76 -12.54 -16.92
CA VAL A 8 -7.34 -12.18 -16.90
C VAL A 8 -6.74 -12.41 -15.51
N ASN A 9 -7.47 -12.01 -14.46
CA ASN A 9 -7.04 -12.26 -13.08
C ASN A 9 -7.00 -13.76 -12.73
N LEU A 10 -7.92 -14.57 -13.28
CA LEU A 10 -7.89 -16.03 -13.11
C LEU A 10 -6.66 -16.65 -13.78
N VAL A 11 -6.38 -16.29 -15.04
CA VAL A 11 -5.20 -16.80 -15.77
C VAL A 11 -3.92 -16.38 -15.05
N GLU A 12 -3.83 -15.14 -14.54
CA GLU A 12 -2.67 -14.68 -13.77
C GLU A 12 -2.48 -15.50 -12.48
N ARG A 13 -3.55 -15.76 -11.73
CA ARG A 13 -3.49 -16.60 -10.52
C ARG A 13 -3.05 -18.03 -10.85
N VAL A 14 -3.65 -18.66 -11.86
CA VAL A 14 -3.29 -20.02 -12.28
C VAL A 14 -1.84 -20.06 -12.76
N TRP A 15 -1.41 -19.09 -13.56
CA TRP A 15 -0.02 -19.04 -14.02
C TRP A 15 0.95 -18.90 -12.84
N ARG A 16 0.66 -18.09 -11.83
CA ARG A 16 1.50 -17.98 -10.62
C ARG A 16 1.63 -19.30 -9.86
N GLN A 17 0.55 -20.08 -9.80
CA GLN A 17 0.53 -21.38 -9.12
C GLN A 17 1.18 -22.50 -9.95
N GLU A 18 1.06 -22.42 -11.28
CA GLU A 18 1.35 -23.53 -12.18
C GLU A 18 2.58 -23.32 -13.07
N SER A 19 3.15 -22.12 -13.12
CA SER A 19 4.33 -21.78 -13.93
C SER A 19 5.49 -22.74 -13.66
N ALA A 20 5.76 -23.06 -12.40
CA ALA A 20 6.84 -23.96 -12.02
C ALA A 20 6.60 -25.37 -12.56
N HIS A 21 5.39 -25.91 -12.41
CA HIS A 21 5.03 -27.23 -12.94
C HIS A 21 5.12 -27.28 -14.47
N VAL A 22 4.63 -26.24 -15.14
CA VAL A 22 4.68 -26.13 -16.60
C VAL A 22 6.12 -26.07 -17.09
N LEU A 23 6.95 -25.21 -16.50
CA LEU A 23 8.36 -25.07 -16.86
C LEU A 23 9.17 -26.33 -16.52
N ALA A 24 8.91 -27.00 -15.39
CA ALA A 24 9.56 -28.26 -15.02
C ALA A 24 9.30 -29.35 -16.06
N ALA A 25 8.04 -29.49 -16.48
CA ALA A 25 7.64 -30.47 -17.49
C ALA A 25 8.33 -30.20 -18.84
N LEU A 26 8.44 -28.93 -19.25
CA LEU A 26 9.10 -28.54 -20.50
C LEU A 26 10.62 -28.73 -20.42
N LEU A 27 11.26 -28.27 -19.35
CA LEU A 27 12.71 -28.33 -19.16
C LEU A 27 13.25 -29.76 -19.09
N ARG A 28 12.53 -30.67 -18.43
CA ARG A 28 12.92 -32.09 -18.38
C ARG A 28 13.04 -32.72 -19.77
N ARG A 29 12.26 -32.26 -20.74
CA ARG A 29 12.26 -32.78 -22.12
C ARG A 29 13.17 -31.99 -23.06
N HIS A 30 13.23 -30.67 -22.91
CA HIS A 30 13.81 -29.77 -23.92
C HIS A 30 15.08 -29.05 -23.46
N GLY A 31 15.35 -28.95 -22.16
CA GLY A 31 16.60 -28.47 -21.58
C GLY A 31 16.87 -26.96 -21.66
N ASP A 32 16.38 -26.24 -22.69
CA ASP A 32 16.59 -24.80 -22.85
C ASP A 32 15.49 -23.99 -22.13
N LEU A 33 15.87 -23.26 -21.07
CA LEU A 33 14.95 -22.45 -20.26
C LEU A 33 14.27 -21.34 -21.05
N ALA A 34 15.01 -20.66 -21.93
CA ALA A 34 14.47 -19.49 -22.61
C ALA A 34 13.42 -19.91 -23.64
N ASP A 35 13.67 -20.98 -24.39
CA ASP A 35 12.69 -21.51 -25.34
C ASP A 35 11.46 -22.09 -24.60
N CYS A 36 11.67 -22.75 -23.45
CA CYS A 36 10.57 -23.22 -22.60
C CYS A 36 9.72 -22.07 -22.05
N GLU A 37 10.34 -20.96 -21.64
CA GLU A 37 9.62 -19.79 -21.17
C GLU A 37 8.81 -19.12 -22.28
N ASP A 38 9.40 -18.93 -23.46
CA ASP A 38 8.71 -18.32 -24.61
C ASP A 38 7.48 -19.15 -24.99
N ALA A 39 7.64 -20.48 -25.07
CA ALA A 39 6.53 -21.38 -25.35
C ALA A 39 5.44 -21.37 -24.26
N ALA A 40 5.83 -21.20 -23.00
CA ALA A 40 4.87 -21.11 -21.90
C ALA A 40 4.14 -19.76 -21.89
N GLN A 41 4.80 -18.65 -22.25
CA GLN A 41 4.15 -17.34 -22.43
C GLN A 41 3.11 -17.40 -23.56
N GLU A 42 3.46 -17.98 -24.71
CA GLU A 42 2.49 -18.19 -25.79
C GLU A 42 1.28 -19.05 -25.37
N ALA A 43 1.50 -20.03 -24.47
CA ALA A 43 0.42 -20.82 -23.91
C ALA A 43 -0.49 -20.00 -22.99
N VAL A 44 0.07 -19.08 -22.19
CA VAL A 44 -0.69 -18.14 -21.35
C VAL A 44 -1.48 -17.15 -22.21
N GLU A 45 -0.90 -16.62 -23.28
CA GLU A 45 -1.61 -15.76 -24.24
C GLU A 45 -2.80 -16.49 -24.89
N ALA A 46 -2.61 -17.76 -25.24
CA ALA A 46 -3.68 -18.61 -25.72
C ALA A 46 -4.76 -18.85 -24.64
N ALA A 47 -4.37 -19.01 -23.37
CA ALA A 47 -5.30 -19.18 -22.25
C ALA A 47 -6.20 -17.96 -22.05
N VAL A 48 -5.64 -16.74 -22.08
CA VAL A 48 -6.40 -15.48 -21.98
C VAL A 48 -7.48 -15.39 -23.06
N THR A 49 -7.20 -15.92 -24.25
CA THR A 49 -8.13 -15.88 -25.38
C THR A 49 -9.17 -17.01 -25.33
N GLN A 50 -8.78 -18.22 -24.91
CA GLN A 50 -9.60 -19.43 -25.05
C GLN A 50 -10.43 -19.78 -23.79
N TRP A 51 -9.90 -19.54 -22.59
CA TRP A 51 -10.58 -19.93 -21.35
C TRP A 51 -11.87 -19.16 -21.05
N PRO A 52 -12.07 -17.90 -21.50
CA PRO A 52 -13.38 -17.25 -21.36
C PRO A 52 -14.52 -17.97 -22.07
N VAL A 53 -14.21 -18.78 -23.09
CA VAL A 53 -15.19 -19.55 -23.88
C VAL A 53 -15.22 -21.02 -23.46
N ARG A 54 -14.06 -21.60 -23.16
CA ARG A 54 -13.91 -23.01 -22.80
C ARG A 54 -12.76 -23.18 -21.80
N PRO A 55 -13.01 -23.01 -20.49
CA PRO A 55 -12.01 -23.27 -19.48
C PRO A 55 -11.71 -24.78 -19.43
N PRO A 56 -10.43 -25.19 -19.32
CA PRO A 56 -10.07 -26.59 -19.18
C PRO A 56 -10.37 -27.10 -17.75
N ASP A 57 -10.68 -28.39 -17.63
CA ASP A 57 -10.86 -29.05 -16.33
C ASP A 57 -9.53 -29.18 -15.55
N ASP A 58 -8.42 -29.33 -16.27
CA ASP A 58 -7.05 -29.30 -15.75
C ASP A 58 -6.24 -28.19 -16.45
N PRO A 59 -6.15 -27.00 -15.85
CA PRO A 59 -5.38 -25.88 -16.39
C PRO A 59 -3.89 -26.17 -16.55
N ARG A 60 -3.27 -26.96 -15.64
CA ARG A 60 -1.85 -27.32 -15.70
C ARG A 60 -1.58 -28.19 -16.91
N ALA A 61 -2.31 -29.30 -17.06
CA ALA A 61 -2.14 -30.21 -18.19
C ALA A 61 -2.44 -29.52 -19.52
N TRP A 62 -3.38 -28.57 -19.55
CA TRP A 62 -3.65 -27.76 -20.71
C TRP A 62 -2.47 -26.85 -21.07
N LEU A 63 -1.92 -26.11 -20.10
CA LEU A 63 -0.76 -25.23 -20.30
C LEU A 63 0.48 -26.01 -20.75
N VAL A 64 0.80 -27.14 -20.10
CA VAL A 64 1.91 -28.02 -20.51
C VAL A 64 1.73 -28.48 -21.96
N ARG A 65 0.52 -28.91 -22.33
CA ARG A 65 0.23 -29.42 -23.67
C ARG A 65 0.35 -28.33 -24.74
N VAL A 66 -0.19 -27.14 -24.48
CA VAL A 66 -0.11 -26.01 -25.42
C VAL A 66 1.33 -25.54 -25.55
N ALA A 67 2.04 -25.33 -24.45
CA ALA A 67 3.44 -24.92 -24.45
C ALA A 67 4.33 -25.96 -25.14
N SER A 68 4.15 -27.26 -24.86
CA SER A 68 4.91 -28.34 -25.52
C SER A 68 4.69 -28.33 -27.03
N ARG A 69 3.45 -28.13 -27.49
CA ARG A 69 3.13 -28.02 -28.93
C ARG A 69 3.81 -26.82 -29.57
N ARG A 70 3.72 -25.64 -28.94
CA ARG A 70 4.40 -24.41 -29.41
C ARG A 70 5.91 -24.60 -29.48
N LEU A 71 6.51 -25.17 -28.45
CA LEU A 71 7.94 -25.45 -28.40
C LEU A 71 8.37 -26.43 -29.51
N ILE A 72 7.61 -27.50 -29.73
CA ILE A 72 7.83 -28.45 -30.83
C ILE A 72 7.67 -27.76 -32.19
N ASP A 73 6.68 -26.90 -32.37
CA ASP A 73 6.45 -26.17 -33.61
C ASP A 73 7.57 -25.15 -33.89
N THR A 74 8.08 -24.46 -32.87
CA THR A 74 9.24 -23.56 -32.97
C THR A 74 10.52 -24.32 -33.26
N ILE A 75 10.73 -25.48 -32.61
CA ILE A 75 11.86 -26.37 -32.92
C ILE A 75 11.73 -26.92 -34.35
N ARG A 76 10.52 -27.26 -34.82
CA ARG A 76 10.25 -27.72 -36.19
C ARG A 76 10.45 -26.60 -37.22
N SER A 77 10.03 -25.37 -36.92
CA SER A 77 10.22 -24.22 -37.83
C SER A 77 11.68 -23.79 -37.91
N THR A 78 12.42 -23.92 -36.80
CA THR A 78 13.87 -23.65 -36.73
C THR A 78 14.70 -24.77 -37.37
N ARG A 79 14.31 -26.05 -37.19
CA ARG A 79 14.94 -27.23 -37.83
C ARG A 79 14.64 -27.34 -39.33
N ALA A 80 13.50 -26.81 -39.81
CA ALA A 80 13.23 -26.68 -41.23
C ALA A 80 14.26 -25.79 -41.97
N ARG A 81 15.03 -24.97 -41.23
CA ARG A 81 16.12 -24.12 -41.74
C ARG A 81 17.51 -24.78 -41.71
N VAL A 82 17.71 -25.91 -41.01
CA VAL A 82 19.04 -26.55 -40.77
C VAL A 82 19.17 -27.98 -41.33
N ALA A 83 18.16 -28.50 -42.03
CA ALA A 83 18.20 -29.67 -42.93
C ALA A 83 18.14 -31.09 -42.31
N ARG A 84 17.17 -31.85 -42.83
CA ARG A 84 17.23 -33.24 -43.33
C ARG A 84 17.91 -34.41 -42.60
N GLU A 85 18.57 -34.32 -41.46
CA GLU A 85 19.04 -35.53 -40.77
C GLU A 85 18.74 -35.54 -39.27
N GLU A 86 18.28 -36.72 -38.82
CA GLU A 86 18.03 -37.20 -37.45
C GLU A 86 16.62 -37.01 -36.82
N LYS A 87 15.95 -38.16 -36.68
CA LYS A 87 14.63 -38.37 -36.06
C LYS A 87 14.71 -38.19 -34.54
N ALA A 88 13.84 -37.35 -34.00
CA ALA A 88 13.46 -37.39 -32.58
C ALA A 88 12.09 -38.07 -32.46
N GLU A 89 12.01 -39.11 -31.64
CA GLU A 89 10.77 -39.83 -31.34
C GLU A 89 9.83 -39.00 -30.43
N ASP A 90 8.53 -39.08 -30.73
CA ASP A 90 7.46 -38.37 -30.05
C ASP A 90 6.88 -39.23 -28.91
N GLY A 91 6.87 -38.69 -27.69
CA GLY A 91 6.11 -39.20 -26.54
C GLY A 91 5.46 -38.04 -25.77
N PRO A 92 4.32 -38.25 -25.07
CA PRO A 92 3.68 -37.20 -24.28
C PRO A 92 4.60 -36.73 -23.14
N ALA A 93 4.67 -35.41 -22.89
CA ALA A 93 5.35 -34.88 -21.71
C ALA A 93 4.66 -35.42 -20.44
N VAL A 94 5.41 -36.10 -19.58
CA VAL A 94 4.87 -36.67 -18.34
C VAL A 94 4.63 -35.54 -17.35
N VAL A 95 3.36 -35.31 -17.03
CA VAL A 95 2.96 -34.43 -15.93
C VAL A 95 3.20 -35.20 -14.63
N SER A 96 4.01 -34.63 -13.74
CA SER A 96 4.22 -35.18 -12.39
C SER A 96 3.03 -34.78 -11.49
N GLU A 97 2.51 -35.74 -10.72
CA GLU A 97 1.57 -35.45 -9.62
C GLU A 97 2.30 -34.88 -8.38
N VAL A 98 3.63 -34.99 -8.34
CA VAL A 98 4.48 -34.40 -7.28
C VAL A 98 4.70 -32.92 -7.60
N ASP A 99 4.56 -32.09 -6.57
CA ASP A 99 4.79 -30.65 -6.65
C ASP A 99 6.27 -30.33 -6.96
N ASP A 100 6.51 -29.88 -8.19
CA ASP A 100 7.84 -29.62 -8.75
C ASP A 100 8.37 -28.20 -8.42
N SER A 101 7.62 -27.40 -7.64
CA SER A 101 7.94 -25.98 -7.41
C SER A 101 9.31 -25.77 -6.77
N LEU A 102 9.63 -26.55 -5.73
CA LEU A 102 10.96 -26.50 -5.09
C LEU A 102 12.07 -26.96 -6.02
N ALA A 103 11.84 -28.03 -6.80
CA ALA A 103 12.80 -28.51 -7.76
C ALA A 103 13.14 -27.41 -8.77
N MET A 104 12.13 -26.70 -9.28
CA MET A 104 12.34 -25.58 -10.20
C MET A 104 13.13 -24.43 -9.62
N LEU A 105 12.84 -24.01 -8.39
CA LEU A 105 13.61 -22.96 -7.73
C LEU A 105 15.09 -23.36 -7.63
N VAL A 106 15.36 -24.61 -7.23
CA VAL A 106 16.72 -25.13 -7.09
C VAL A 106 17.43 -25.23 -8.44
N LEU A 107 16.74 -25.68 -9.48
CA LEU A 107 17.31 -25.83 -10.82
C LEU A 107 17.65 -24.48 -11.46
N CYS A 108 16.78 -23.46 -11.31
CA CYS A 108 17.04 -22.09 -11.78
C CYS A 108 18.23 -21.43 -11.06
N CYS A 109 18.62 -21.90 -9.88
CA CYS A 109 19.81 -21.46 -9.15
C CYS A 109 21.10 -22.11 -9.69
N HIS A 110 21.32 -22.06 -11.01
CA HIS A 110 22.45 -22.73 -11.66
C HIS A 110 23.82 -22.10 -11.27
N PRO A 111 24.87 -22.89 -10.96
CA PRO A 111 26.14 -22.39 -10.43
C PRO A 111 26.96 -21.54 -11.42
N SER A 112 26.68 -21.63 -12.73
CA SER A 112 27.30 -20.75 -13.73
C SER A 112 26.86 -19.29 -13.64
N LEU A 113 25.78 -19.00 -12.89
CA LEU A 113 25.26 -17.67 -12.69
C LEU A 113 25.78 -17.06 -11.39
N SER A 114 26.05 -15.75 -11.40
CA SER A 114 26.25 -15.01 -10.15
C SER A 114 24.99 -15.08 -9.28
N ARG A 115 25.14 -15.01 -7.94
CA ARG A 115 24.02 -15.04 -7.00
C ARG A 115 22.90 -14.07 -7.35
N GLY A 116 23.25 -12.82 -7.69
CA GLY A 116 22.27 -11.80 -8.09
C GLY A 116 21.55 -12.12 -9.41
N ALA A 117 22.17 -12.87 -10.32
CA ALA A 117 21.54 -13.36 -11.54
C ALA A 117 20.64 -14.58 -11.29
N GLN A 118 21.05 -15.50 -10.41
CA GLN A 118 20.21 -16.64 -9.99
C GLN A 118 18.90 -16.16 -9.37
N ILE A 119 18.97 -15.22 -8.42
CA ILE A 119 17.79 -14.66 -7.75
C ILE A 119 16.86 -13.98 -8.76
N ALA A 120 17.40 -13.06 -9.57
CA ALA A 120 16.61 -12.30 -10.52
C ALA A 120 15.93 -13.19 -11.57
N LEU A 121 16.67 -14.16 -12.11
CA LEU A 121 16.12 -15.09 -13.10
C LEU A 121 15.03 -15.96 -12.47
N THR A 122 15.26 -16.51 -11.28
CA THR A 122 14.27 -17.35 -10.60
C THR A 122 12.99 -16.58 -10.25
N LEU A 123 13.10 -15.33 -9.77
CA LEU A 123 11.94 -14.47 -9.52
C LEU A 123 11.15 -14.16 -10.80
N ARG A 124 11.83 -13.99 -11.93
CA ARG A 124 11.19 -13.72 -13.22
C ARG A 124 10.51 -14.96 -13.79
N SER A 125 11.24 -16.07 -13.82
CA SER A 125 10.88 -17.28 -14.55
C SER A 125 9.93 -18.17 -13.76
N VAL A 126 10.17 -18.33 -12.45
CA VAL A 126 9.38 -19.23 -11.59
C VAL A 126 8.30 -18.45 -10.86
N ALA A 127 8.65 -17.38 -10.16
CA ALA A 127 7.69 -16.62 -9.34
C ALA A 127 6.83 -15.62 -10.15
N GLY A 128 7.14 -15.41 -11.43
CA GLY A 128 6.34 -14.57 -12.33
C GLY A 128 6.36 -13.06 -11.99
N LEU A 129 7.38 -12.57 -11.29
CA LEU A 129 7.51 -11.14 -11.01
C LEU A 129 7.86 -10.35 -12.29
N SER A 130 7.39 -9.10 -12.38
CA SER A 130 7.80 -8.19 -13.44
C SER A 130 9.25 -7.73 -13.24
N THR A 131 9.92 -7.36 -14.32
CA THR A 131 11.28 -6.80 -14.25
C THR A 131 11.34 -5.57 -13.35
N GLU A 132 10.33 -4.71 -13.41
CA GLU A 132 10.14 -3.55 -12.52
C GLU A 132 10.14 -3.95 -11.04
N ARG A 133 9.31 -4.93 -10.64
CA ARG A 133 9.24 -5.42 -9.25
C ARG A 133 10.57 -6.00 -8.79
N ILE A 134 11.23 -6.78 -9.65
CA ILE A 134 12.56 -7.36 -9.35
C ILE A 134 13.61 -6.26 -9.22
N ALA A 135 13.57 -5.23 -10.06
CA ALA A 135 14.49 -4.10 -10.01
C ALA A 135 14.34 -3.30 -8.71
N ALA A 136 13.10 -3.03 -8.30
CA ALA A 136 12.78 -2.35 -7.04
C ALA A 136 13.26 -3.16 -5.83
N ALA A 137 13.00 -4.47 -5.80
CA ALA A 137 13.48 -5.36 -4.74
C ALA A 137 15.01 -5.39 -4.59
N HIS A 138 15.74 -5.17 -5.69
CA HIS A 138 17.21 -5.08 -5.72
C HIS A 138 17.76 -3.65 -5.60
N LEU A 139 16.91 -2.63 -5.48
CA LEU A 139 17.28 -1.21 -5.46
C LEU A 139 18.15 -0.79 -6.66
N VAL A 140 17.79 -1.27 -7.86
CA VAL A 140 18.47 -0.91 -9.13
C VAL A 140 17.49 -0.39 -10.17
N PRO A 141 17.92 0.40 -11.16
CA PRO A 141 17.07 0.80 -12.27
C PRO A 141 16.54 -0.39 -13.08
N GLU A 142 15.30 -0.31 -13.56
CA GLU A 142 14.69 -1.36 -14.38
C GLU A 142 15.54 -1.75 -15.62
N PRO A 143 16.14 -0.81 -16.39
CA PRO A 143 17.00 -1.17 -17.52
C PRO A 143 18.22 -2.01 -17.10
N THR A 144 18.78 -1.75 -15.92
CA THR A 144 19.88 -2.53 -15.35
C THR A 144 19.44 -3.95 -15.04
N MET A 145 18.23 -4.13 -14.50
CA MET A 145 17.67 -5.45 -14.23
C MET A 145 17.35 -6.21 -15.53
N SER A 146 16.75 -5.56 -16.52
CA SER A 146 16.50 -6.14 -17.85
C SER A 146 17.80 -6.65 -18.49
N GLN A 147 18.88 -5.85 -18.43
CA GLN A 147 20.18 -6.27 -18.95
C GLN A 147 20.78 -7.44 -18.15
N ARG A 148 20.56 -7.49 -16.82
CA ARG A 148 21.00 -8.60 -15.97
C ARG A 148 20.28 -9.90 -16.35
N LEU A 149 18.96 -9.86 -16.52
CA LEU A 149 18.15 -11.00 -16.94
C LEU A 149 18.58 -11.53 -18.32
N ARG A 150 18.81 -10.63 -19.28
CA ARG A 150 19.28 -11.01 -20.63
C ARG A 150 20.64 -11.71 -20.57
N ARG A 151 21.59 -11.17 -19.79
CA ARG A 151 22.91 -11.79 -19.61
C ARG A 151 22.82 -13.14 -18.92
N ALA A 152 21.99 -13.27 -17.89
CA ALA A 152 21.79 -14.54 -17.20
C ALA A 152 21.32 -15.65 -18.17
N ARG A 153 20.33 -15.36 -19.04
CA ARG A 153 19.87 -16.30 -20.06
C ARG A 153 20.96 -16.67 -21.07
N ALA A 154 21.73 -15.69 -21.53
CA ALA A 154 22.86 -15.93 -22.43
C ALA A 154 23.93 -16.84 -21.78
N THR A 155 24.29 -16.58 -20.52
CA THR A 155 25.25 -17.40 -19.77
C THR A 155 24.77 -18.84 -19.58
N LEU A 156 23.47 -19.07 -19.34
CA LEU A 156 22.93 -20.43 -19.28
C LEU A 156 23.03 -21.16 -20.62
N ARG A 157 22.70 -20.47 -21.72
CA ARG A 157 22.81 -21.02 -23.08
C ARG A 157 24.25 -21.34 -23.47
N GLU A 158 25.19 -20.42 -23.20
CA GLU A 158 26.62 -20.61 -23.45
C GLU A 158 27.22 -21.75 -22.62
N ALA A 159 26.76 -21.92 -21.38
CA ALA A 159 27.17 -23.03 -20.52
C ALA A 159 26.54 -24.38 -20.92
N GLY A 160 25.60 -24.40 -21.87
CA GLY A 160 24.85 -25.59 -22.24
C GLY A 160 24.08 -26.19 -21.05
N ALA A 161 23.60 -25.32 -20.14
CA ALA A 161 23.02 -25.74 -18.86
C ALA A 161 21.87 -26.73 -19.08
N ARG A 162 22.04 -27.95 -18.58
CA ARG A 162 20.97 -28.95 -18.51
C ARG A 162 20.37 -28.88 -17.11
N PHE A 163 19.06 -28.70 -17.02
CA PHE A 163 18.33 -28.60 -15.76
C PHE A 163 18.18 -30.00 -15.12
N GLU A 164 19.30 -30.60 -14.76
CA GLU A 164 19.42 -31.90 -14.08
C GLU A 164 19.45 -31.73 -12.55
N LEU A 165 19.08 -32.79 -11.82
CA LEU A 165 19.09 -32.78 -10.36
C LEU A 165 20.48 -32.42 -9.81
N PRO A 166 20.60 -31.41 -8.92
CA PRO A 166 21.89 -31.01 -8.38
C PRO A 166 22.55 -32.12 -7.57
N SER A 167 23.88 -32.14 -7.56
CA SER A 167 24.61 -32.99 -6.62
C SER A 167 24.39 -32.53 -5.17
N LEU A 168 24.55 -33.45 -4.21
CA LEU A 168 24.43 -33.13 -2.78
C LEU A 168 25.40 -32.01 -2.33
N ALA A 169 26.54 -31.89 -2.98
CA ALA A 169 27.53 -30.84 -2.70
C ALA A 169 27.07 -29.44 -3.16
N GLU A 170 26.22 -29.35 -4.19
CA GLU A 170 25.69 -28.10 -4.71
C GLU A 170 24.44 -27.62 -3.95
N LEU A 171 23.72 -28.52 -3.28
CA LEU A 171 22.46 -28.21 -2.61
C LEU A 171 22.57 -27.05 -1.60
N PRO A 172 23.57 -26.98 -0.70
CA PRO A 172 23.63 -25.91 0.30
C PRO A 172 23.69 -24.50 -0.32
N SER A 173 24.49 -24.31 -1.37
CA SER A 173 24.61 -23.00 -2.03
C SER A 173 23.34 -22.63 -2.79
N ARG A 174 22.67 -23.60 -3.43
CA ARG A 174 21.39 -23.39 -4.11
C ARG A 174 20.27 -23.08 -3.11
N ILE A 175 20.20 -23.79 -1.99
CA ILE A 175 19.21 -23.54 -0.92
C ILE A 175 19.34 -22.10 -0.40
N ALA A 176 20.56 -21.62 -0.17
CA ALA A 176 20.78 -20.24 0.28
C ALA A 176 20.19 -19.19 -0.69
N VAL A 177 20.16 -19.49 -1.99
CA VAL A 177 19.57 -18.64 -3.04
C VAL A 177 18.06 -18.80 -3.09
N VAL A 178 17.55 -20.02 -2.97
CA VAL A 178 16.10 -20.29 -2.88
C VAL A 178 15.50 -19.52 -1.69
N LEU A 179 16.18 -19.49 -0.55
CA LEU A 179 15.74 -18.69 0.59
C LEU A 179 15.68 -17.19 0.28
N ASP A 180 16.66 -16.63 -0.47
CA ASP A 180 16.59 -15.23 -0.91
C ASP A 180 15.39 -14.99 -1.82
N VAL A 181 15.13 -15.90 -2.77
CA VAL A 181 14.02 -15.82 -3.71
C VAL A 181 12.69 -15.82 -2.94
N CYS A 182 12.48 -16.79 -2.05
CA CYS A 182 11.26 -16.88 -1.25
C CYS A 182 11.08 -15.65 -0.34
N HIS A 183 12.15 -15.16 0.28
CA HIS A 183 12.10 -13.93 1.08
C HIS A 183 11.69 -12.71 0.24
N LEU A 184 12.23 -12.55 -0.97
CA LEU A 184 11.87 -11.43 -1.87
C LEU A 184 10.44 -11.56 -2.43
N MET A 185 9.98 -12.78 -2.72
CA MET A 185 8.58 -13.04 -3.06
C MET A 185 7.65 -12.59 -1.91
N ALA A 186 7.97 -13.00 -0.69
CA ALA A 186 7.19 -12.61 0.47
C ALA A 186 7.25 -11.09 0.73
N THR A 187 8.40 -10.45 0.49
CA THR A 187 8.56 -9.00 0.64
C THR A 187 7.64 -8.25 -0.35
N GLU A 188 7.65 -8.65 -1.62
CA GLU A 188 6.77 -8.07 -2.66
C GLU A 188 5.28 -8.38 -2.39
N GLY A 189 5.00 -9.56 -1.83
CA GLY A 189 3.64 -9.93 -1.40
C GLY A 189 3.15 -9.12 -0.21
N HIS A 190 4.02 -8.82 0.75
CA HIS A 190 3.70 -8.10 1.98
C HIS A 190 3.47 -6.60 1.77
N LEU A 191 4.21 -6.00 0.85
CA LEU A 191 4.06 -4.61 0.45
C LEU A 191 4.49 -4.45 -1.00
N ARG A 192 3.50 -4.33 -1.88
CA ARG A 192 3.72 -4.23 -3.32
C ARG A 192 4.54 -3.00 -3.65
N THR A 193 5.45 -3.15 -4.61
CA THR A 193 6.27 -2.03 -5.10
C THR A 193 5.40 -0.87 -5.62
N GLY A 194 4.26 -1.16 -6.23
CA GLY A 194 3.35 -0.14 -6.74
C GLY A 194 1.96 -0.63 -7.13
N GLY A 195 1.14 0.30 -7.61
CA GLY A 195 -0.23 0.05 -8.04
C GLY A 195 -1.29 0.47 -7.02
N ARG A 196 -2.51 -0.06 -7.18
CA ARG A 196 -3.69 0.30 -6.36
C ARG A 196 -3.87 -0.57 -5.12
N GLN A 197 -3.24 -1.74 -5.09
CA GLN A 197 -3.32 -2.68 -3.97
C GLN A 197 -2.06 -2.56 -3.11
N LEU A 198 -2.23 -2.60 -1.78
CA LEU A 198 -1.11 -2.56 -0.85
C LEU A 198 -0.34 -3.90 -0.81
N MET A 199 -1.06 -5.01 -0.90
CA MET A 199 -0.52 -6.36 -0.70
C MET A 199 -0.91 -7.29 -1.85
N ASP A 200 -0.12 -8.34 -2.05
CA ASP A 200 -0.42 -9.49 -2.90
C ASP A 200 -0.44 -10.73 -2.01
N THR A 201 -1.62 -11.03 -1.46
CA THR A 201 -1.80 -12.12 -0.48
C THR A 201 -1.54 -13.49 -1.10
N ASP A 202 -1.80 -13.65 -2.40
CA ASP A 202 -1.53 -14.89 -3.13
C ASP A 202 -0.02 -15.11 -3.25
N LEU A 203 0.75 -14.08 -3.61
CA LEU A 203 2.21 -14.16 -3.68
C LEU A 203 2.85 -14.41 -2.30
N ALA A 204 2.36 -13.74 -1.26
CA ALA A 204 2.83 -13.97 0.12
C ALA A 204 2.48 -15.39 0.60
N GLY A 205 1.29 -15.87 0.28
CA GLY A 205 0.86 -17.25 0.58
C GLY A 205 1.69 -18.29 -0.14
N GLU A 206 2.02 -18.05 -1.42
CA GLU A 206 2.89 -18.93 -2.20
C GLU A 206 4.31 -18.99 -1.63
N ALA A 207 4.89 -17.85 -1.25
CA ALA A 207 6.19 -17.83 -0.58
C ALA A 207 6.18 -18.62 0.73
N LEU A 208 5.14 -18.46 1.56
CA LEU A 208 4.98 -19.22 2.80
C LEU A 208 4.85 -20.73 2.52
N ARG A 209 4.07 -21.11 1.50
CA ARG A 209 3.88 -22.50 1.08
C ARG A 209 5.20 -23.15 0.66
N LEU A 210 5.98 -22.47 -0.18
CA LEU A 210 7.28 -22.93 -0.67
C LEU A 210 8.29 -23.10 0.47
N VAL A 211 8.37 -22.14 1.39
CA VAL A 211 9.26 -22.24 2.55
C VAL A 211 8.80 -23.36 3.50
N GLY A 212 7.49 -23.56 3.68
CA GLY A 212 6.95 -24.68 4.44
C GLY A 212 7.28 -26.04 3.83
N MET A 213 7.23 -26.17 2.50
CA MET A 213 7.71 -27.38 1.81
C MET A 213 9.21 -27.59 2.03
N LEU A 214 10.01 -26.52 1.93
CA LEU A 214 11.46 -26.59 2.12
C LEU A 214 11.80 -27.00 3.55
N HIS A 215 11.06 -26.49 4.54
CA HIS A 215 11.22 -26.87 5.94
C HIS A 215 10.90 -28.34 6.18
N ARG A 216 9.84 -28.88 5.57
CA ARG A 216 9.54 -30.32 5.65
C ARG A 216 10.63 -31.18 5.04
N ALA A 217 11.26 -30.71 3.96
CA ALA A 217 12.36 -31.42 3.32
C ALA A 217 13.68 -31.32 4.11
N LEU A 218 13.88 -30.22 4.85
CA LEU A 218 15.09 -29.89 5.59
C LEU A 218 14.75 -29.41 7.02
N PRO A 219 14.22 -30.29 7.88
CA PRO A 219 13.70 -29.89 9.20
C PRO A 219 14.78 -29.35 10.15
N ASP A 220 16.02 -29.80 9.99
CA ASP A 220 17.16 -29.42 10.82
C ASP A 220 17.96 -28.23 10.24
N HIS A 221 17.49 -27.60 9.16
CA HIS A 221 18.16 -26.44 8.61
C HIS A 221 17.70 -25.15 9.31
N ASP A 222 18.60 -24.52 10.05
CA ASP A 222 18.27 -23.37 10.93
C ASP A 222 17.72 -22.17 10.17
N GLU A 223 18.37 -21.74 9.07
CA GLU A 223 17.90 -20.59 8.28
C GLU A 223 16.61 -20.86 7.50
N VAL A 224 16.29 -22.12 7.17
CA VAL A 224 14.99 -22.48 6.57
C VAL A 224 13.90 -22.29 7.62
N SER A 225 14.14 -22.76 8.85
CA SER A 225 13.24 -22.56 10.00
C SER A 225 13.10 -21.07 10.35
N GLY A 226 14.21 -20.32 10.32
CA GLY A 226 14.21 -18.87 10.53
C GLY A 226 13.38 -18.13 9.50
N LEU A 227 13.52 -18.46 8.20
CA LEU A 227 12.69 -17.85 7.17
C LEU A 227 11.22 -18.25 7.32
N LEU A 228 10.91 -19.51 7.65
CA LEU A 228 9.53 -19.93 7.89
C LEU A 228 8.90 -19.12 9.03
N ALA A 229 9.60 -18.99 10.16
CA ALA A 229 9.14 -18.19 11.29
C ALA A 229 8.91 -16.72 10.89
N LEU A 230 9.86 -16.11 10.17
CA LEU A 230 9.69 -14.74 9.65
C LEU A 230 8.43 -14.59 8.80
N LEU A 231 8.16 -15.52 7.89
CA LEU A 231 6.99 -15.47 7.02
C LEU A 231 5.68 -15.70 7.80
N LEU A 232 5.69 -16.57 8.81
CA LEU A 232 4.55 -16.76 9.71
C LEU A 232 4.22 -15.48 10.47
N PHE A 233 5.20 -14.82 11.10
CA PHE A 233 4.97 -13.55 11.79
C PHE A 233 4.49 -12.44 10.85
N THR A 234 5.10 -12.35 9.66
CA THR A 234 4.77 -11.33 8.66
C THR A 234 3.34 -11.49 8.13
N THR A 235 2.92 -12.73 7.88
CA THR A 235 1.59 -13.05 7.34
C THR A 235 0.51 -13.18 8.42
N ALA A 236 0.87 -13.31 9.70
CA ALA A 236 -0.08 -13.34 10.80
C ALA A 236 -0.88 -12.02 10.92
N ARG A 237 -0.30 -10.91 10.46
CA ARG A 237 -0.90 -9.58 10.58
C ARG A 237 -1.74 -9.17 9.37
N THR A 238 -1.81 -9.99 8.31
CA THR A 238 -2.40 -9.60 7.02
C THR A 238 -3.79 -8.96 7.17
N ALA A 239 -4.63 -9.49 8.07
CA ALA A 239 -5.97 -8.97 8.30
C ALA A 239 -6.02 -7.55 8.92
N ALA A 240 -4.95 -7.09 9.58
CA ALA A 240 -4.92 -5.82 10.29
C ALA A 240 -4.19 -4.71 9.51
N ARG A 241 -3.60 -5.00 8.34
CA ARG A 241 -2.72 -4.07 7.61
C ARG A 241 -3.45 -3.06 6.74
N ILE A 242 -4.74 -3.31 6.49
CA ILE A 242 -5.58 -2.52 5.61
C ILE A 242 -6.90 -2.26 6.35
N ASP A 243 -7.38 -1.02 6.29
CA ASP A 243 -8.70 -0.63 6.80
C ASP A 243 -9.82 -0.94 5.79
N GLU A 244 -11.04 -0.49 6.08
CA GLU A 244 -12.20 -0.75 5.23
C GLU A 244 -12.12 0.00 3.88
N ASP A 245 -11.39 1.11 3.82
CA ASP A 245 -11.19 1.94 2.63
C ASP A 245 -10.05 1.45 1.72
N GLY A 246 -9.35 0.38 2.14
CA GLY A 246 -8.22 -0.16 1.40
C GLY A 246 -6.91 0.60 1.67
N ASP A 247 -6.84 1.36 2.75
CA ASP A 247 -5.72 2.20 3.13
C ASP A 247 -4.73 1.54 4.08
N LEU A 248 -3.49 2.06 4.07
CA LEU A 248 -2.38 1.49 4.83
C LEU A 248 -2.56 1.80 6.32
N VAL A 249 -2.62 0.75 7.13
CA VAL A 249 -2.62 0.86 8.60
C VAL A 249 -1.18 0.67 9.12
N PRO A 250 -0.54 1.71 9.71
CA PRO A 250 0.81 1.61 10.23
C PRO A 250 0.86 0.66 11.44
N LEU A 251 2.01 0.05 11.72
CA LEU A 251 2.12 -1.06 12.67
C LEU A 251 1.58 -0.72 14.06
N GLU A 252 1.85 0.48 14.54
CA GLU A 252 1.40 1.01 15.83
C GLU A 252 -0.13 1.15 15.93
N ALA A 253 -0.82 1.30 14.80
CA ALA A 253 -2.28 1.45 14.73
C ALA A 253 -3.00 0.14 14.36
N GLN A 254 -2.26 -0.95 14.07
CA GLN A 254 -2.88 -2.23 13.73
C GLN A 254 -3.56 -2.84 14.96
N ASP A 255 -4.82 -3.25 14.79
CA ASP A 255 -5.52 -4.04 15.80
C ASP A 255 -4.86 -5.43 15.93
N ARG A 256 -4.13 -5.63 17.04
CA ARG A 256 -3.46 -6.90 17.37
C ARG A 256 -4.44 -8.02 17.75
N GLY A 257 -5.70 -7.71 18.00
CA GLY A 257 -6.78 -8.69 18.15
C GLY A 257 -7.09 -9.44 16.85
N ARG A 258 -6.83 -8.82 15.70
CA ARG A 258 -7.01 -9.41 14.37
C ARG A 258 -5.80 -10.21 13.88
N TRP A 259 -4.75 -10.34 14.69
CA TRP A 259 -3.55 -11.10 14.31
C TRP A 259 -3.76 -12.60 14.51
N ASP A 260 -3.26 -13.40 13.57
CA ASP A 260 -3.34 -14.86 13.62
C ASP A 260 -2.43 -15.43 14.72
N ARG A 261 -3.04 -15.75 15.86
CA ARG A 261 -2.34 -16.29 17.04
C ARG A 261 -1.76 -17.67 16.80
N VAL A 262 -2.32 -18.47 15.88
CA VAL A 262 -1.81 -19.80 15.56
C VAL A 262 -0.48 -19.68 14.82
N ARG A 263 -0.42 -18.81 13.80
CA ARG A 263 0.84 -18.54 13.07
C ARG A 263 1.92 -17.94 13.97
N ILE A 264 1.53 -17.04 14.88
CA ILE A 264 2.47 -16.46 15.84
C ILE A 264 3.05 -17.56 16.73
N ALA A 265 2.21 -18.41 17.33
CA ALA A 265 2.67 -19.51 18.18
C ALA A 265 3.58 -20.50 17.43
N GLU A 266 3.24 -20.84 16.18
CA GLU A 266 4.07 -21.70 15.33
C GLU A 266 5.44 -21.05 15.04
N GLY A 267 5.48 -19.76 14.72
CA GLY A 267 6.71 -19.01 14.50
C GLY A 267 7.61 -18.97 15.74
N VAL A 268 7.03 -18.76 16.92
CA VAL A 268 7.74 -18.77 18.21
C VAL A 268 8.36 -20.15 18.45
N ALA A 269 7.58 -21.22 18.33
CA ALA A 269 8.07 -22.58 18.54
C ALA A 269 9.23 -22.96 17.59
N LEU A 270 9.19 -22.48 16.34
CA LEU A 270 10.31 -22.65 15.41
C LEU A 270 11.57 -21.94 15.89
N LEU A 271 11.46 -20.70 16.36
CA LEU A 271 12.60 -19.91 16.87
C LEU A 271 13.20 -20.50 18.15
N GLU A 272 12.37 -20.86 19.13
CA GLU A 272 12.82 -21.49 20.38
C GLU A 272 13.62 -22.77 20.11
N ARG A 273 13.26 -23.50 19.06
CA ARG A 273 13.98 -24.71 18.66
C ARG A 273 15.35 -24.42 18.03
N VAL A 274 15.48 -23.38 17.21
CA VAL A 274 16.69 -23.16 16.37
C VAL A 274 17.69 -22.17 16.95
N LEU A 275 17.26 -21.15 17.70
CA LEU A 275 18.17 -20.15 18.26
C LEU A 275 19.25 -20.73 19.21
N PRO A 276 18.98 -21.78 20.02
CA PRO A 276 20.00 -22.35 20.91
C PRO A 276 21.07 -23.22 20.22
N ARG A 277 20.91 -23.59 18.95
CA ARG A 277 21.64 -24.70 18.32
C ARG A 277 22.98 -24.32 17.66
N GLY A 278 23.30 -23.03 17.52
CA GLY A 278 24.52 -22.62 16.83
C GLY A 278 24.58 -21.15 16.43
N PRO A 279 25.42 -20.79 15.44
CA PRO A 279 25.53 -19.43 14.93
C PRO A 279 24.20 -18.94 14.34
N VAL A 280 23.77 -17.75 14.74
CA VAL A 280 22.49 -17.17 14.30
C VAL A 280 22.63 -16.52 12.93
N GLY A 281 21.85 -16.99 11.96
CA GLY A 281 21.82 -16.46 10.61
C GLY A 281 20.91 -15.24 10.42
N ARG A 282 20.82 -14.77 9.17
CA ARG A 282 20.10 -13.53 8.84
C ARG A 282 18.59 -13.66 9.04
N PHE A 283 18.02 -14.80 8.66
CA PHE A 283 16.56 -14.98 8.71
C PHE A 283 16.13 -15.30 10.13
N GLN A 284 16.95 -16.01 10.90
CA GLN A 284 16.74 -16.16 12.34
C GLN A 284 16.70 -14.79 13.05
N LEU A 285 17.61 -13.87 12.74
CA LEU A 285 17.61 -12.52 13.32
C LEU A 285 16.41 -11.68 12.88
N GLN A 286 16.06 -11.73 11.60
CA GLN A 286 14.86 -11.03 11.09
C GLN A 286 13.58 -11.58 11.73
N ALA A 287 13.47 -12.91 11.88
CA ALA A 287 12.36 -13.56 12.56
C ALA A 287 12.30 -13.18 14.04
N ALA A 288 13.45 -13.13 14.73
CA ALA A 288 13.50 -12.70 16.13
C ALA A 288 13.00 -11.26 16.28
N ILE A 289 13.38 -10.34 15.39
CA ILE A 289 12.85 -8.96 15.37
C ILE A 289 11.32 -8.97 15.19
N ALA A 290 10.83 -9.77 14.25
CA ALA A 290 9.40 -9.90 14.01
C ALA A 290 8.65 -10.51 15.21
N ALA A 291 9.28 -11.45 15.93
CA ALA A 291 8.73 -12.08 17.12
C ALA A 291 8.51 -11.07 18.26
N VAL A 292 9.50 -10.21 18.54
CA VAL A 292 9.36 -9.16 19.58
C VAL A 292 8.13 -8.28 19.32
N HIS A 293 7.87 -7.93 18.06
CA HIS A 293 6.63 -7.23 17.70
C HIS A 293 5.38 -8.09 17.88
N ALA A 294 5.43 -9.35 17.43
CA ALA A 294 4.29 -10.28 17.42
C ALA A 294 3.82 -10.68 18.84
N GLU A 295 4.75 -10.79 19.78
CA GLU A 295 4.50 -11.24 21.15
C GLU A 295 4.04 -10.11 22.07
N ALA A 296 4.39 -8.86 21.77
CA ALA A 296 3.96 -7.72 22.57
C ALA A 296 2.41 -7.59 22.59
N PRO A 297 1.76 -7.35 23.75
CA PRO A 297 0.31 -7.17 23.82
C PRO A 297 -0.19 -5.92 23.08
N SER A 298 0.59 -4.84 23.11
CA SER A 298 0.27 -3.56 22.45
C SER A 298 1.51 -2.96 21.74
N ALA A 299 1.29 -1.90 20.95
CA ALA A 299 2.38 -1.14 20.35
C ALA A 299 3.30 -0.50 21.41
N ALA A 300 2.72 0.00 22.51
CA ALA A 300 3.47 0.61 23.60
C ALA A 300 4.35 -0.39 24.37
N ASP A 301 3.92 -1.65 24.46
CA ASP A 301 4.64 -2.72 25.15
C ASP A 301 5.74 -3.38 24.29
N THR A 302 6.01 -2.86 23.10
CA THR A 302 7.05 -3.42 22.21
C THR A 302 8.44 -3.11 22.77
N ASP A 303 9.26 -4.15 22.99
CA ASP A 303 10.63 -3.99 23.49
C ASP A 303 11.58 -3.46 22.38
N TRP A 304 11.62 -2.14 22.25
CA TRP A 304 12.51 -1.47 21.31
C TRP A 304 13.99 -1.59 21.64
N ALA A 305 14.35 -1.82 22.90
CA ALA A 305 15.75 -2.04 23.31
C ALA A 305 16.25 -3.36 22.72
N GLN A 306 15.46 -4.43 22.86
CA GLN A 306 15.76 -5.72 22.26
C GLN A 306 15.79 -5.65 20.72
N ILE A 307 14.83 -4.98 20.09
CA ILE A 307 14.81 -4.82 18.62
C ILE A 307 16.05 -4.07 18.12
N SER A 308 16.49 -3.03 18.82
CA SER A 308 17.71 -2.28 18.49
C SER A 308 18.96 -3.17 18.51
N GLU A 309 19.11 -4.01 19.53
CA GLU A 309 20.22 -4.97 19.64
C GLU A 309 20.17 -6.05 18.54
N LEU A 310 18.97 -6.57 18.24
CA LEU A 310 18.79 -7.53 17.15
C LEU A 310 19.13 -6.92 15.79
N TYR A 311 18.79 -5.65 15.53
CA TYR A 311 19.26 -4.94 14.33
C TYR A 311 20.76 -4.69 14.33
N ALA A 312 21.39 -4.43 15.48
CA ALA A 312 22.84 -4.31 15.58
C ALA A 312 23.54 -5.64 15.24
N MET A 313 22.98 -6.78 15.70
CA MET A 313 23.43 -8.13 15.31
C MET A 313 23.22 -8.36 13.81
N LEU A 314 22.04 -8.06 13.27
CA LEU A 314 21.71 -8.27 11.85
C LEU A 314 22.63 -7.44 10.95
N HIS A 315 22.97 -6.22 11.34
CA HIS A 315 23.89 -5.37 10.59
C HIS A 315 25.31 -5.98 10.49
N ARG A 316 25.75 -6.75 11.49
CA ARG A 316 27.04 -7.47 11.44
C ARG A 316 26.97 -8.71 10.54
N VAL A 317 25.87 -9.45 10.59
CA VAL A 317 25.69 -10.72 9.85
C VAL A 317 25.35 -10.48 8.37
N ALA A 318 24.53 -9.48 8.08
CA ALA A 318 24.02 -9.18 6.74
C ALA A 318 23.90 -7.65 6.55
N PRO A 319 25.03 -6.93 6.39
CA PRO A 319 25.00 -5.48 6.19
C PRO A 319 24.30 -5.11 4.87
N GLY A 320 23.56 -4.01 4.89
CA GLY A 320 22.95 -3.46 3.67
C GLY A 320 22.08 -2.24 3.94
N PRO A 321 21.76 -1.44 2.91
CA PRO A 321 21.02 -0.18 3.07
C PRO A 321 19.65 -0.36 3.74
N ALA A 322 18.93 -1.43 3.39
CA ALA A 322 17.64 -1.74 4.00
C ALA A 322 17.76 -2.09 5.49
N VAL A 323 18.80 -2.84 5.88
CA VAL A 323 19.08 -3.16 7.29
C VAL A 323 19.46 -1.91 8.07
N THR A 324 20.29 -1.04 7.49
CA THR A 324 20.65 0.24 8.11
C THR A 324 19.44 1.16 8.29
N LEU A 325 18.55 1.24 7.28
CA LEU A 325 17.32 2.03 7.36
C LEU A 325 16.41 1.53 8.50
N ASN A 326 16.18 0.23 8.59
CA ASN A 326 15.35 -0.34 9.64
C ASN A 326 15.99 -0.20 11.03
N ARG A 327 17.32 -0.33 11.11
CA ARG A 327 18.07 -0.07 12.35
C ARG A 327 17.93 1.38 12.81
N ALA A 328 17.94 2.35 11.89
CA ALA A 328 17.73 3.76 12.23
C ALA A 328 16.36 3.98 12.92
N VAL A 329 15.31 3.29 12.46
CA VAL A 329 13.99 3.31 13.12
C VAL A 329 14.06 2.68 14.52
N ALA A 330 14.65 1.49 14.65
CA ALA A 330 14.76 0.82 15.95
C ALA A 330 15.53 1.66 16.99
N VAL A 331 16.65 2.26 16.58
CA VAL A 331 17.44 3.16 17.44
C VAL A 331 16.66 4.42 17.77
N ALA A 332 15.89 4.98 16.83
CA ALA A 332 15.04 6.13 17.10
C ALA A 332 14.00 5.84 18.18
N MET A 333 13.34 4.69 18.10
CA MET A 333 12.30 4.28 19.04
C MET A 333 12.87 3.93 20.42
N HIS A 334 14.13 3.48 20.49
CA HIS A 334 14.79 3.14 21.75
C HIS A 334 15.48 4.34 22.43
N THR A 335 16.28 5.10 21.68
CA THR A 335 17.18 6.14 22.20
C THR A 335 16.71 7.56 21.89
N GLY A 336 15.83 7.74 20.90
CA GLY A 336 15.29 9.04 20.50
C GLY A 336 15.54 9.37 19.02
N PRO A 337 14.71 10.23 18.42
CA PRO A 337 14.69 10.46 16.97
C PRO A 337 16.01 10.98 16.40
N GLU A 338 16.79 11.76 17.16
CA GLU A 338 18.09 12.31 16.75
C GLU A 338 19.13 11.20 16.50
N ALA A 339 19.10 10.14 17.33
CA ALA A 339 20.00 9.00 17.17
C ALA A 339 19.67 8.21 15.89
N GLY A 340 18.38 8.07 15.57
CA GLY A 340 17.93 7.48 14.32
C GLY A 340 18.29 8.32 13.10
N LEU A 341 18.08 9.64 13.16
CA LEU A 341 18.45 10.56 12.08
C LEU A 341 19.95 10.50 11.77
N SER A 342 20.79 10.44 12.81
CA SER A 342 22.26 10.29 12.65
C SER A 342 22.65 9.02 11.89
N LEU A 343 21.92 7.92 12.06
CA LEU A 343 22.12 6.67 11.31
C LEU A 343 21.52 6.73 9.89
N LEU A 344 20.49 7.55 9.69
CA LEU A 344 19.80 7.72 8.41
C LEU A 344 20.57 8.63 7.44
N ASP A 345 21.24 9.67 7.93
CA ASP A 345 21.89 10.70 7.11
C ASP A 345 22.85 10.13 6.05
N PRO A 346 23.73 9.15 6.35
CA PRO A 346 24.58 8.55 5.34
C PRO A 346 23.79 7.88 4.20
N LEU A 347 22.57 7.36 4.46
CA LEU A 347 21.73 6.73 3.44
C LEU A 347 21.12 7.75 2.46
N LEU A 348 20.98 9.02 2.86
CA LEU A 348 20.50 10.08 1.97
C LEU A 348 21.54 10.41 0.89
N GLU A 349 22.81 10.06 1.13
CA GLU A 349 23.93 10.32 0.23
C GLU A 349 24.22 9.16 -0.74
N LEU A 350 23.72 7.95 -0.47
CA LEU A 350 23.96 6.79 -1.32
C LEU A 350 23.06 6.79 -2.57
N PRO A 351 23.60 6.51 -3.78
CA PRO A 351 22.80 6.47 -5.01
C PRO A 351 21.59 5.53 -4.95
N ALA A 352 21.72 4.38 -4.27
CA ALA A 352 20.68 3.37 -4.18
C ALA A 352 19.47 3.79 -3.30
N THR A 353 19.68 4.69 -2.33
CA THR A 353 18.67 5.06 -1.32
C THR A 353 18.28 6.53 -1.34
N ARG A 354 19.09 7.41 -1.95
CA ARG A 354 18.83 8.85 -2.07
C ARG A 354 17.48 9.16 -2.73
N ARG A 355 17.06 8.35 -3.71
CA ARG A 355 15.78 8.51 -4.42
C ARG A 355 14.72 7.48 -4.02
N HIS A 356 14.96 6.74 -2.93
CA HIS A 356 14.02 5.74 -2.47
C HIS A 356 13.00 6.36 -1.51
N HIS A 357 11.70 6.18 -1.77
CA HIS A 357 10.63 6.85 -1.00
C HIS A 357 10.67 6.49 0.49
N ARG A 358 10.97 5.24 0.84
CA ARG A 358 11.04 4.80 2.25
C ARG A 358 12.12 5.51 3.06
N THR A 359 13.26 5.87 2.46
CA THR A 359 14.29 6.66 3.14
C THR A 359 13.73 8.02 3.56
N HIS A 360 12.99 8.67 2.66
CA HIS A 360 12.35 9.97 2.92
C HIS A 360 11.15 9.86 3.85
N ALA A 361 10.38 8.76 3.78
CA ALA A 361 9.27 8.50 4.70
C ALA A 361 9.76 8.34 6.15
N VAL A 362 10.82 7.54 6.36
CA VAL A 362 11.46 7.40 7.68
C VAL A 362 12.01 8.74 8.14
N ARG A 363 12.72 9.48 7.28
CA ARG A 363 13.21 10.83 7.61
C ARG A 363 12.09 11.75 8.06
N ALA A 364 10.98 11.75 7.33
CA ALA A 364 9.83 12.60 7.64
C ALA A 364 9.26 12.30 9.03
N HIS A 365 9.08 11.01 9.33
CA HIS A 365 8.56 10.58 10.62
C HIS A 365 9.51 10.91 11.78
N LEU A 366 10.82 10.71 11.61
CA LEU A 366 11.80 11.04 12.65
C LEU A 366 11.89 12.56 12.90
N LEU A 367 11.78 13.38 11.85
CA LEU A 367 11.74 14.84 11.99
C LEU A 367 10.45 15.32 12.66
N GLU A 368 9.32 14.67 12.38
CA GLU A 368 8.07 14.93 13.08
C GLU A 368 8.22 14.61 14.58
N MET A 369 8.79 13.45 14.91
CA MET A 369 9.04 13.04 16.30
C MET A 369 10.00 13.99 17.03
N SER A 370 11.02 14.53 16.34
CA SER A 370 11.96 15.51 16.91
C SER A 370 11.40 16.94 16.94
N GLY A 371 10.19 17.17 16.39
CA GLY A 371 9.54 18.48 16.34
C GLY A 371 9.92 19.39 15.16
N ASP A 372 10.79 18.96 14.24
CA ASP A 372 11.08 19.69 12.99
C ASP A 372 9.98 19.43 11.95
N LEU A 373 8.85 20.11 12.13
CA LEU A 373 7.68 19.94 11.26
C LEU A 373 7.93 20.41 9.83
N MET A 374 8.75 21.45 9.63
CA MET A 374 9.05 21.96 8.28
C MET A 374 9.89 20.94 7.51
N GLY A 375 10.92 20.39 8.16
CA GLY A 375 11.72 19.30 7.61
C GLY A 375 10.88 18.05 7.35
N ALA A 376 9.97 17.71 8.27
CA ALA A 376 9.05 16.59 8.14
C ALA A 376 8.10 16.77 6.94
N ALA A 377 7.49 17.95 6.78
CA ALA A 377 6.58 18.24 5.68
C ALA A 377 7.29 18.19 4.32
N ALA A 378 8.51 18.71 4.23
CA ALA A 378 9.33 18.60 3.01
C ALA A 378 9.63 17.13 2.66
N ALA A 379 9.96 16.33 3.67
CA ALA A 379 10.29 14.92 3.50
C ALA A 379 9.05 14.06 3.15
N TYR A 380 7.90 14.24 3.82
CA TYR A 380 6.65 13.56 3.48
C TYR A 380 6.23 13.86 2.04
N ARG A 381 6.29 15.14 1.63
CA ARG A 381 5.97 15.55 0.26
C ARG A 381 6.89 14.90 -0.77
N LEU A 382 8.18 14.79 -0.47
CA LEU A 382 9.14 14.11 -1.35
C LEU A 382 8.87 12.60 -1.40
N ALA A 383 8.63 11.95 -0.26
CA ALA A 383 8.30 10.54 -0.19
C ALA A 383 7.02 10.21 -0.99
N GLY A 384 5.96 11.03 -0.83
CA GLY A 384 4.70 10.87 -1.55
C GLY A 384 4.81 11.06 -3.07
N ARG A 385 5.78 11.86 -3.54
CA ARG A 385 6.10 11.98 -4.98
C ARG A 385 6.91 10.81 -5.54
N LEU A 386 7.73 10.17 -4.70
CA LEU A 386 8.64 9.09 -5.14
C LEU A 386 7.98 7.71 -5.12
N THR A 387 6.97 7.50 -4.28
CA THR A 387 6.27 6.20 -4.23
C THR A 387 5.37 6.00 -5.45
N THR A 388 5.35 4.77 -5.97
CA THR A 388 4.43 4.32 -7.04
C THR A 388 3.25 3.52 -6.47
N SER A 389 3.18 3.34 -5.15
CA SER A 389 2.09 2.70 -4.42
C SER A 389 1.05 3.75 -4.02
N ARG A 390 -0.18 3.60 -4.51
CA ARG A 390 -1.28 4.54 -4.20
C ARG A 390 -1.66 4.54 -2.72
N PRO A 391 -1.78 3.40 -2.02
CA PRO A 391 -2.02 3.40 -0.58
C PRO A 391 -0.90 4.08 0.22
N GLU A 392 0.38 3.81 -0.10
CA GLU A 392 1.50 4.52 0.57
C GLU A 392 1.46 6.03 0.28
N GLN A 393 1.11 6.44 -0.95
CA GLN A 393 0.96 7.85 -1.31
C GLN A 393 -0.15 8.54 -0.50
N ARG A 394 -1.31 7.90 -0.33
CA ARG A 394 -2.41 8.44 0.48
C ARG A 394 -1.99 8.58 1.94
N TYR A 395 -1.39 7.55 2.53
CA TYR A 395 -0.85 7.60 3.89
C TYR A 395 0.13 8.77 4.08
N LEU A 396 1.11 8.92 3.19
CA LEU A 396 2.12 9.99 3.30
C LEU A 396 1.51 11.40 3.13
N ASN A 397 0.50 11.54 2.28
CA ASN A 397 -0.22 12.80 2.11
C ASN A 397 -1.08 13.13 3.33
N HIS A 398 -1.73 12.13 3.94
CA HIS A 398 -2.49 12.31 5.17
C HIS A 398 -1.58 12.78 6.31
N ARG A 399 -0.41 12.15 6.48
CA ARG A 399 0.62 12.61 7.43
C ARG A 399 1.06 14.05 7.17
N LEU A 400 1.25 14.43 5.90
CA LEU A 400 1.60 15.80 5.53
C LEU A 400 0.51 16.81 5.92
N THR A 401 -0.77 16.49 5.69
CA THR A 401 -1.89 17.34 6.10
C THR A 401 -1.93 17.51 7.61
N ALA A 402 -1.72 16.42 8.37
CA ALA A 402 -1.72 16.46 9.83
C ALA A 402 -0.59 17.33 10.43
N LEU A 403 0.54 17.54 9.71
CA LEU A 403 1.65 18.39 10.18
C LEU A 403 1.33 19.89 10.15
N HIS A 404 0.47 20.30 9.23
CA HIS A 404 0.06 21.69 9.06
C HIS A 404 -1.46 21.76 9.22
N PRO A 405 -1.95 21.93 10.46
CA PRO A 405 -3.33 22.36 10.69
C PRO A 405 -3.65 23.50 9.71
N LEU A 406 -4.68 23.31 8.87
CA LEU A 406 -5.10 24.36 7.97
C LEU A 406 -5.57 25.55 8.81
N ASP A 407 -5.07 26.75 8.51
CA ASP A 407 -5.56 27.95 9.17
C ASP A 407 -6.99 28.22 8.66
N MET A 408 -7.97 27.89 9.49
CA MET A 408 -9.40 28.09 9.20
C MET A 408 -9.84 29.53 9.49
N THR A 409 -8.99 30.34 10.13
CA THR A 409 -9.33 31.71 10.55
C THR A 409 -9.81 32.59 9.38
N PRO A 410 -9.19 32.56 8.19
CA PRO A 410 -9.68 33.34 7.04
C PRO A 410 -11.11 32.94 6.63
N ALA A 411 -11.39 31.64 6.51
CA ALA A 411 -12.72 31.15 6.12
C ALA A 411 -13.79 31.48 7.19
N ALA A 412 -13.46 31.29 8.48
CA ALA A 412 -14.34 31.64 9.59
C ALA A 412 -14.65 33.15 9.64
N ARG A 413 -13.65 34.02 9.36
CA ARG A 413 -13.86 35.47 9.26
C ARG A 413 -14.77 35.84 8.09
N THR A 414 -14.58 35.23 6.93
CA THR A 414 -15.41 35.47 5.74
C THR A 414 -16.87 35.12 6.02
N LEU A 415 -17.14 33.92 6.53
CA LEU A 415 -18.50 33.51 6.91
C LEU A 415 -19.07 34.39 8.03
N GLY A 416 -18.29 34.69 9.07
CA GLY A 416 -18.72 35.57 10.17
C GLY A 416 -19.09 36.98 9.70
N ALA A 417 -18.35 37.55 8.74
CA ALA A 417 -18.67 38.84 8.15
C ALA A 417 -20.00 38.81 7.36
N ILE A 418 -20.25 37.72 6.63
CA ILE A 418 -21.50 37.51 5.90
C ILE A 418 -22.68 37.38 6.87
N VAL A 419 -22.52 36.61 7.95
CA VAL A 419 -23.53 36.47 9.01
C VAL A 419 -23.84 37.84 9.63
N ALA A 420 -22.83 38.60 10.02
CA ALA A 420 -23.03 39.94 10.59
C ALA A 420 -23.73 40.91 9.61
N GLY A 421 -23.56 40.72 8.29
CA GLY A 421 -24.20 41.51 7.24
C GLY A 421 -25.67 41.16 6.96
N VAL A 422 -26.19 40.03 7.47
CA VAL A 422 -27.58 39.61 7.22
C VAL A 422 -28.58 40.55 7.91
N ARG A 423 -29.57 41.03 7.16
CA ARG A 423 -30.63 41.93 7.65
C ARG A 423 -31.87 41.15 8.06
N GLU A 424 -32.64 41.66 9.03
CA GLU A 424 -33.85 41.00 9.55
C GLU A 424 -34.86 40.61 8.45
N HIS A 425 -35.10 41.49 7.48
CA HIS A 425 -36.04 41.20 6.38
C HIS A 425 -35.55 40.09 5.43
N GLN A 426 -34.28 39.69 5.52
CA GLN A 426 -33.70 38.64 4.70
C GLN A 426 -33.85 37.25 5.33
N LEU A 427 -34.22 37.16 6.60
CA LEU A 427 -34.34 35.89 7.34
C LEU A 427 -35.31 34.89 6.68
N GLY A 428 -36.35 35.40 6.01
CA GLY A 428 -37.33 34.58 5.31
C GLY A 428 -36.95 34.15 3.89
N LEU A 429 -35.81 34.60 3.35
CA LEU A 429 -35.37 34.29 1.98
C LEU A 429 -34.92 32.83 1.87
N THR A 430 -35.12 32.23 0.70
CA THR A 430 -34.60 30.90 0.37
C THR A 430 -33.10 30.92 0.13
N THR A 431 -32.44 29.82 0.47
CA THR A 431 -31.01 29.62 0.19
C THR A 431 -30.83 28.69 -1.03
N PRO A 432 -29.60 28.59 -1.58
CA PRO A 432 -29.29 27.60 -2.63
C PRO A 432 -29.59 26.15 -2.22
N SER A 433 -29.47 25.83 -0.93
CA SER A 433 -30.06 24.62 -0.35
C SER A 433 -31.57 24.82 -0.20
N SER A 434 -32.36 24.21 -1.08
CA SER A 434 -33.82 24.36 -1.11
C SER A 434 -34.54 23.95 0.20
N ALA A 435 -33.84 23.24 1.09
CA ALA A 435 -34.30 22.85 2.42
C ALA A 435 -34.28 24.00 3.46
N TYR A 436 -33.50 25.07 3.24
CA TYR A 436 -33.29 26.12 4.23
C TYR A 436 -33.72 27.50 3.76
N ARG A 437 -34.36 28.25 4.66
CA ARG A 437 -34.38 29.71 4.64
C ARG A 437 -33.12 30.26 5.31
N VAL A 438 -32.84 31.54 5.12
CA VAL A 438 -31.69 32.21 5.75
C VAL A 438 -31.68 32.03 7.27
N ALA A 439 -32.83 32.14 7.95
CA ALA A 439 -32.92 31.92 9.39
C ALA A 439 -32.55 30.48 9.80
N ASP A 440 -32.98 29.48 9.01
CA ASP A 440 -32.69 28.07 9.26
C ASP A 440 -31.18 27.82 9.11
N LEU A 441 -30.58 28.36 8.03
CA LEU A 441 -29.14 28.21 7.78
C LEU A 441 -28.28 28.93 8.83
N LEU A 442 -28.71 30.09 9.33
CA LEU A 442 -28.02 30.78 10.43
C LEU A 442 -28.02 29.94 11.72
N GLU A 443 -29.16 29.34 12.05
CA GLU A 443 -29.28 28.48 13.24
C GLU A 443 -28.46 27.20 13.09
N HIS A 444 -28.46 26.59 11.90
CA HIS A 444 -27.62 25.45 11.57
C HIS A 444 -26.12 25.77 11.72
N VAL A 445 -25.66 26.89 11.16
CA VAL A 445 -24.26 27.34 11.28
C VAL A 445 -23.87 27.57 12.75
N ASP A 446 -24.77 28.10 13.58
CA ASP A 446 -24.53 28.29 15.02
C ASP A 446 -24.32 26.94 15.74
N GLY A 447 -25.17 25.95 15.45
CA GLY A 447 -25.04 24.58 15.98
C GLY A 447 -23.78 23.87 15.51
N LEU A 448 -23.52 23.90 14.20
CA LEU A 448 -22.32 23.34 13.58
C LEU A 448 -21.05 23.89 14.22
N ALA A 449 -20.98 25.21 14.43
CA ALA A 449 -19.82 25.85 15.03
C ALA A 449 -19.53 25.33 16.45
N ARG A 450 -20.56 25.13 17.26
CA ARG A 450 -20.41 24.57 18.62
C ARG A 450 -20.05 23.08 18.58
N GLY A 451 -20.76 22.28 17.78
CA GLY A 451 -20.54 20.85 17.67
C GLY A 451 -19.14 20.50 17.16
N LEU A 452 -18.70 21.15 16.08
CA LEU A 452 -17.37 20.93 15.52
C LEU A 452 -16.23 21.45 16.41
N ARG A 453 -16.49 22.44 17.26
CA ARG A 453 -15.53 22.87 18.28
C ARG A 453 -15.35 21.82 19.37
N LEU A 454 -16.43 21.17 19.81
CA LEU A 454 -16.36 20.04 20.74
C LEU A 454 -15.61 18.84 20.12
N ALA A 455 -15.85 18.57 18.84
CA ALA A 455 -15.13 17.53 18.08
C ALA A 455 -13.62 17.82 18.00
N ALA A 456 -13.20 19.08 17.84
CA ALA A 456 -11.78 19.46 17.90
C ALA A 456 -11.12 19.06 19.23
N HIS A 457 -11.88 19.09 20.33
CA HIS A 457 -11.43 18.70 21.67
C HIS A 457 -11.68 17.23 22.02
N LYS A 458 -12.18 16.42 21.07
CA LYS A 458 -12.54 15.01 21.27
C LYS A 458 -13.57 14.81 22.39
N LEU A 459 -14.45 15.79 22.55
CA LEU A 459 -15.54 15.74 23.52
C LEU A 459 -16.80 15.18 22.87
N GLU A 460 -17.67 14.60 23.69
CA GLU A 460 -18.99 14.14 23.26
C GLU A 460 -19.78 15.31 22.70
N VAL A 461 -20.30 15.16 21.48
CA VAL A 461 -21.09 16.19 20.82
C VAL A 461 -22.57 15.87 20.97
N PRO A 462 -23.37 16.78 21.57
CA PRO A 462 -24.81 16.59 21.66
C PRO A 462 -25.45 16.44 20.28
N ALA A 463 -26.41 15.52 20.14
CA ALA A 463 -27.05 15.21 18.85
C ALA A 463 -27.81 16.41 18.24
N ASP A 464 -28.20 17.37 19.07
CA ASP A 464 -28.88 18.60 18.67
C ASP A 464 -27.95 19.63 18.01
N GLU A 465 -26.63 19.50 18.10
CA GLU A 465 -25.69 20.43 17.46
C GLU A 465 -25.50 20.16 15.96
N PHE A 466 -25.86 18.98 15.46
CA PHE A 466 -25.76 18.60 14.03
C PHE A 466 -27.11 18.43 13.35
N ARG A 467 -28.20 18.92 13.95
CA ARG A 467 -29.54 18.81 13.37
C ARG A 467 -29.75 19.78 12.21
N ASP A 468 -30.77 19.49 11.42
CA ASP A 468 -31.28 20.44 10.42
C ASP A 468 -31.67 21.75 11.10
N GLY A 469 -31.32 22.87 10.47
CA GLY A 469 -31.61 24.20 10.99
C GLY A 469 -33.10 24.48 11.13
N ASP A 470 -33.51 25.08 12.26
CA ASP A 470 -34.87 25.62 12.45
C ASP A 470 -34.78 27.06 12.93
N GLY A 471 -35.08 28.01 12.04
CA GLY A 471 -34.98 29.44 12.29
C GLY A 471 -35.88 29.94 13.43
N ARG A 472 -36.84 29.14 13.92
CA ARG A 472 -37.60 29.44 15.15
C ARG A 472 -36.76 29.37 16.42
N LEU A 473 -35.61 28.71 16.35
CA LEU A 473 -34.68 28.52 17.47
C LEU A 473 -33.46 29.44 17.37
N LEU A 474 -33.41 30.31 16.35
CA LEU A 474 -32.36 31.30 16.20
C LEU A 474 -32.40 32.29 17.37
N GLU A 475 -31.43 32.19 18.27
CA GLU A 475 -31.40 33.02 19.47
C GLU A 475 -31.09 34.50 19.15
N PRO A 476 -31.57 35.46 19.95
CA PRO A 476 -31.19 36.86 19.84
C PRO A 476 -29.67 37.09 19.89
N GLY A 477 -29.19 38.18 19.29
CA GLY A 477 -27.75 38.50 19.24
C GLY A 477 -26.94 37.57 18.34
N TRP A 478 -27.60 36.82 17.45
CA TRP A 478 -26.94 35.89 16.52
C TRP A 478 -25.89 36.57 15.62
N ARG A 479 -26.03 37.86 15.32
CA ARG A 479 -25.05 38.63 14.52
C ARG A 479 -23.70 38.74 15.19
N GLU A 480 -23.65 38.68 16.52
CA GLU A 480 -22.42 38.73 17.30
C GLU A 480 -21.99 37.34 17.77
N ARG A 481 -22.94 36.52 18.23
CA ARG A 481 -22.66 35.17 18.76
C ARG A 481 -22.10 34.22 17.71
N ILE A 482 -22.70 34.15 16.52
CA ILE A 482 -22.29 33.21 15.48
C ILE A 482 -20.87 33.54 14.99
N PRO A 483 -20.52 34.79 14.64
CA PRO A 483 -19.14 35.10 14.25
C PRO A 483 -18.11 34.80 15.35
N ALA A 484 -18.45 35.02 16.62
CA ALA A 484 -17.58 34.64 17.73
C ALA A 484 -17.40 33.12 17.82
N ALA A 485 -18.48 32.34 17.72
CA ALA A 485 -18.44 30.87 17.73
C ALA A 485 -17.61 30.31 16.56
N LEU A 486 -17.69 30.91 15.37
CA LEU A 486 -16.88 30.52 14.21
C LEU A 486 -15.38 30.79 14.42
N LEU A 487 -15.02 31.87 15.09
CA LEU A 487 -13.62 32.15 15.45
C LEU A 487 -13.12 31.20 16.54
N ASP A 488 -13.96 30.87 17.53
CA ASP A 488 -13.63 29.88 18.56
C ASP A 488 -13.43 28.48 17.96
N LEU A 489 -14.27 28.10 16.99
CA LEU A 489 -14.12 26.88 16.19
C LEU A 489 -12.77 26.86 15.47
N ALA A 490 -12.44 27.93 14.72
CA ALA A 490 -11.16 28.02 14.02
C ALA A 490 -9.97 27.96 14.99
N GLY A 491 -10.08 28.59 16.16
CA GLY A 491 -9.08 28.54 17.22
C GLY A 491 -8.90 27.13 17.81
N ALA A 492 -9.98 26.35 17.97
CA ALA A 492 -9.90 24.97 18.42
C ALA A 492 -9.21 24.07 17.38
N TRP A 493 -9.54 24.24 16.09
CA TRP A 493 -8.90 23.50 14.99
C TRP A 493 -7.50 24.00 14.63
N ALA A 494 -7.04 25.14 15.15
CA ALA A 494 -5.64 25.53 15.05
C ALA A 494 -4.71 24.66 15.93
N GLN A 495 -5.26 23.93 16.91
CA GLN A 495 -4.49 23.04 17.78
C GLN A 495 -4.14 21.72 17.08
N LYS A 496 -2.89 21.28 17.17
CA LYS A 496 -2.46 20.00 16.58
C LYS A 496 -3.26 18.79 17.08
N SER A 497 -3.61 18.79 18.36
CA SER A 497 -4.43 17.74 18.97
C SER A 497 -5.79 17.58 18.29
N ALA A 498 -6.32 18.64 17.67
CA ALA A 498 -7.57 18.57 16.93
C ALA A 498 -7.47 17.69 15.68
N TRP A 499 -6.28 17.52 15.10
CA TRP A 499 -6.03 16.75 13.86
C TRP A 499 -5.51 15.33 14.11
N GLN A 500 -5.40 14.93 15.37
CA GLN A 500 -4.83 13.64 15.78
C GLN A 500 -5.91 12.66 16.24
N GLY A 501 -5.70 11.38 15.93
CA GLY A 501 -6.58 10.29 16.32
C GLY A 501 -7.93 10.33 15.61
N ASP A 502 -8.93 9.69 16.24
CA ASP A 502 -10.30 9.67 15.76
C ASP A 502 -11.14 10.73 16.49
N THR A 503 -12.21 11.19 15.86
CA THR A 503 -13.21 12.07 16.45
C THR A 503 -14.61 11.62 16.06
N VAL A 504 -15.62 12.09 16.78
CA VAL A 504 -17.03 11.83 16.44
C VAL A 504 -17.66 13.12 15.92
N GLN A 505 -18.33 13.03 14.77
CA GLN A 505 -19.09 14.11 14.14
C GLN A 505 -20.43 13.54 13.68
N GLY A 506 -21.55 14.13 14.12
CA GLY A 506 -22.89 13.63 13.77
C GLY A 506 -23.16 12.17 14.19
N GLY A 507 -22.48 11.67 15.23
CA GLY A 507 -22.57 10.26 15.65
C GLY A 507 -21.70 9.28 14.85
N VAL A 508 -20.95 9.77 13.86
CA VAL A 508 -20.01 8.98 13.05
C VAL A 508 -18.59 9.17 13.57
N ALA A 509 -17.88 8.08 13.82
CA ALA A 509 -16.45 8.11 14.14
C ALA A 509 -15.63 8.18 12.84
N LEU A 510 -14.72 9.15 12.76
CA LEU A 510 -13.87 9.37 11.59
C LEU A 510 -12.49 9.91 12.00
N PRO A 511 -11.45 9.74 11.15
CA PRO A 511 -10.15 10.34 11.38
C PRO A 511 -10.28 11.86 11.58
N ALA A 512 -9.61 12.38 12.60
CA ALA A 512 -9.65 13.78 12.97
C ALA A 512 -9.22 14.72 11.82
N ALA A 513 -8.29 14.28 10.97
CA ALA A 513 -7.85 15.06 9.83
C ALA A 513 -8.92 15.20 8.74
N ASP A 514 -9.79 14.20 8.58
CA ASP A 514 -10.91 14.25 7.63
C ASP A 514 -12.01 15.16 8.19
N SER A 515 -12.30 15.06 9.50
CA SER A 515 -13.17 16.01 10.20
C SER A 515 -12.71 17.47 10.06
N GLY A 516 -11.41 17.73 10.14
CA GLY A 516 -10.85 19.06 9.87
C GLY A 516 -11.11 19.55 8.45
N MET A 517 -11.06 18.66 7.44
CA MET A 517 -11.42 19.01 6.07
C MET A 517 -12.91 19.30 5.91
N PHE A 518 -13.78 18.55 6.60
CA PHE A 518 -15.22 18.83 6.64
C PHE A 518 -15.50 20.20 7.27
N VAL A 519 -14.84 20.55 8.37
CA VAL A 519 -15.00 21.88 8.97
C VAL A 519 -14.69 22.99 7.97
N LEU A 520 -13.60 22.84 7.20
CA LEU A 520 -13.24 23.83 6.19
C LEU A 520 -14.24 23.88 5.02
N ASP A 521 -14.80 22.73 4.62
CA ASP A 521 -15.88 22.67 3.64
C ASP A 521 -17.12 23.43 4.11
N GLU A 522 -17.61 23.18 5.32
CA GLU A 522 -18.80 23.84 5.89
C GLU A 522 -18.63 25.37 5.94
N LEU A 523 -17.45 25.85 6.35
CA LEU A 523 -17.15 27.29 6.37
C LEU A 523 -17.24 27.94 4.98
N ILE A 524 -16.81 27.24 3.94
CA ILE A 524 -16.79 27.74 2.56
C ILE A 524 -18.19 27.64 1.94
N VAL A 525 -18.83 26.47 2.01
CA VAL A 525 -20.11 26.20 1.36
C VAL A 525 -21.21 27.05 1.97
N HIS A 526 -21.35 27.08 3.31
CA HIS A 526 -22.38 27.90 3.95
C HIS A 526 -22.10 29.40 3.84
N GLY A 527 -20.82 29.80 3.78
CA GLY A 527 -20.43 31.17 3.45
C GLY A 527 -20.97 31.58 2.07
N TRP A 528 -20.76 30.73 1.07
CA TRP A 528 -21.29 30.96 -0.27
C TRP A 528 -22.83 30.98 -0.29
N GLU A 529 -23.50 30.06 0.40
CA GLU A 529 -24.97 29.97 0.44
C GLU A 529 -25.61 31.23 1.02
N LEU A 530 -25.13 31.69 2.19
CA LEU A 530 -25.62 32.92 2.82
C LEU A 530 -25.32 34.15 1.96
N ALA A 531 -24.12 34.24 1.39
CA ALA A 531 -23.76 35.36 0.53
C ALA A 531 -24.68 35.44 -0.71
N ARG A 532 -24.93 34.30 -1.36
CA ARG A 532 -25.84 34.21 -2.51
C ARG A 532 -27.28 34.56 -2.13
N ALA A 533 -27.81 34.02 -1.05
CA ALA A 533 -29.18 34.27 -0.60
C ALA A 533 -29.42 35.74 -0.23
N THR A 534 -28.42 36.38 0.38
CA THR A 534 -28.51 37.76 0.92
C THR A 534 -27.93 38.84 -0.01
N GLY A 535 -27.38 38.45 -1.16
CA GLY A 535 -26.80 39.36 -2.15
C GLY A 535 -25.48 40.00 -1.69
N GLN A 536 -24.73 39.33 -0.83
CA GLN A 536 -23.40 39.77 -0.37
C GLN A 536 -22.30 39.19 -1.28
N SER A 537 -21.12 39.82 -1.27
CA SER A 537 -19.93 39.31 -1.96
C SER A 537 -19.32 38.12 -1.21
N PHE A 538 -18.80 37.14 -1.94
CA PHE A 538 -18.07 36.01 -1.38
C PHE A 538 -16.77 35.80 -2.17
N ASP A 539 -15.63 35.93 -1.48
CA ASP A 539 -14.29 35.74 -2.02
C ASP A 539 -13.50 34.84 -1.04
N PRO A 540 -13.61 33.51 -1.18
CA PRO A 540 -12.94 32.56 -0.29
C PRO A 540 -11.45 32.46 -0.61
N ASP A 541 -10.64 32.06 0.38
CA ASP A 541 -9.23 31.79 0.16
C ASP A 541 -9.04 30.68 -0.91
N PRO A 542 -8.32 30.94 -2.02
CA PRO A 542 -8.16 29.95 -3.09
C PRO A 542 -7.45 28.68 -2.64
N GLY A 543 -6.53 28.79 -1.67
CA GLY A 543 -5.81 27.64 -1.12
C GLY A 543 -6.73 26.72 -0.32
N ALA A 544 -7.64 27.30 0.46
CA ALA A 544 -8.66 26.57 1.21
C ALA A 544 -9.64 25.85 0.27
N VAL A 545 -10.12 26.53 -0.78
CA VAL A 545 -11.01 25.94 -1.80
C VAL A 545 -10.33 24.75 -2.48
N GLU A 546 -9.07 24.90 -2.90
CA GLU A 546 -8.35 23.82 -3.55
C GLU A 546 -8.09 22.65 -2.59
N ALA A 547 -7.78 22.92 -1.32
CA ALA A 547 -7.57 21.88 -0.31
C ALA A 547 -8.83 21.01 -0.14
N VAL A 548 -10.00 21.65 -0.01
CA VAL A 548 -11.29 20.96 0.14
C VAL A 548 -11.68 20.24 -1.15
N LEU A 549 -11.55 20.87 -2.31
CA LEU A 549 -11.82 20.23 -3.61
C LEU A 549 -11.00 18.95 -3.78
N GLN A 550 -9.70 19.01 -3.47
CA GLN A 550 -8.82 17.86 -3.58
C GLN A 550 -9.11 16.77 -2.55
N PHE A 551 -9.62 17.13 -1.37
CA PHE A 551 -10.12 16.19 -0.38
C PHE A 551 -11.37 15.48 -0.92
N LEU A 552 -12.41 16.21 -1.33
CA LEU A 552 -13.66 15.65 -1.85
C LEU A 552 -13.46 14.77 -3.09
N LEU A 553 -12.53 15.12 -3.98
CA LEU A 553 -12.19 14.29 -5.15
C LEU A 553 -11.55 12.94 -4.79
N ARG A 554 -10.96 12.83 -3.59
CA ARG A 554 -10.30 11.62 -3.09
C ARG A 554 -11.18 10.81 -2.15
N THR A 555 -12.17 11.44 -1.52
CA THR A 555 -13.10 10.79 -0.60
C THR A 555 -14.15 9.98 -1.37
N PRO A 556 -14.28 8.65 -1.13
CA PRO A 556 -15.33 7.86 -1.75
C PRO A 556 -16.72 8.35 -1.32
N ARG A 557 -17.66 8.46 -2.26
CA ARG A 557 -19.09 8.63 -1.90
C ARG A 557 -19.63 7.30 -1.38
N ASN A 558 -19.96 7.25 -0.10
CA ASN A 558 -20.63 6.14 0.58
C ASN A 558 -21.92 6.64 1.27
N ALA A 559 -22.70 5.74 1.86
CA ALA A 559 -24.00 6.06 2.45
C ALA A 559 -23.92 7.05 3.63
N ASP A 560 -22.80 7.11 4.35
CA ASP A 560 -22.59 8.03 5.47
C ASP A 560 -22.19 9.42 4.95
N MET A 561 -21.36 9.48 3.91
CA MET A 561 -21.00 10.72 3.21
C MET A 561 -22.16 11.34 2.44
N ASP A 562 -23.09 10.52 1.95
CA ASP A 562 -24.32 10.98 1.31
C ASP A 562 -25.34 11.53 2.32
N GLN A 563 -25.17 11.29 3.63
CA GLN A 563 -25.93 11.98 4.67
C GLN A 563 -25.37 13.38 4.97
N LEU A 564 -24.05 13.58 4.80
CA LEU A 564 -23.40 14.86 5.02
C LEU A 564 -23.58 15.84 3.85
N PHE A 565 -23.69 15.33 2.63
CA PHE A 565 -23.76 16.17 1.42
C PHE A 565 -24.97 15.86 0.55
N GLY A 566 -25.48 16.89 -0.13
CA GLY A 566 -26.49 16.72 -1.17
C GLY A 566 -26.00 15.87 -2.37
N PRO A 567 -26.95 15.42 -3.22
CA PRO A 567 -26.62 14.69 -4.44
C PRO A 567 -25.76 15.56 -5.38
N VAL A 568 -24.68 14.99 -5.93
CA VAL A 568 -23.71 15.70 -6.76
C VAL A 568 -24.39 16.40 -7.95
N VAL A 569 -24.10 17.68 -8.11
CA VAL A 569 -24.50 18.48 -9.28
C VAL A 569 -23.37 18.46 -10.29
N ALA A 570 -23.69 18.11 -11.54
CA ALA A 570 -22.69 18.01 -12.60
C ALA A 570 -22.18 19.40 -13.01
N VAL A 571 -20.88 19.63 -12.83
CA VAL A 571 -20.19 20.88 -13.19
C VAL A 571 -19.05 20.56 -14.17
N PRO A 572 -18.81 21.35 -15.24
CA PRO A 572 -17.72 21.11 -16.17
C PRO A 572 -16.34 21.13 -15.50
N ASP A 573 -15.40 20.30 -15.95
CA ASP A 573 -14.03 20.30 -15.44
C ASP A 573 -13.28 21.63 -15.66
N THR A 574 -13.73 22.45 -16.61
CA THR A 574 -13.19 23.78 -16.88
C THR A 574 -13.74 24.87 -15.96
N ALA A 575 -14.71 24.55 -15.09
CA ALA A 575 -15.28 25.51 -14.14
C ALA A 575 -14.27 25.87 -13.05
N SER A 576 -14.55 26.95 -12.32
CA SER A 576 -13.66 27.39 -11.24
C SER A 576 -13.55 26.30 -10.14
N PRO A 577 -12.45 26.27 -9.37
CA PRO A 577 -12.32 25.33 -8.24
C PRO A 577 -13.51 25.41 -7.26
N LEU A 578 -14.03 26.62 -7.02
CA LEU A 578 -15.19 26.83 -6.16
C LEU A 578 -16.46 26.21 -6.76
N ASP A 579 -16.74 26.42 -8.05
CA ASP A 579 -17.94 25.84 -8.68
C ASP A 579 -17.90 24.31 -8.68
N ARG A 580 -16.71 23.73 -8.89
CA ARG A 580 -16.50 22.27 -8.85
C ARG A 580 -16.70 21.73 -7.44
N LEU A 581 -16.18 22.42 -6.43
CA LEU A 581 -16.41 22.10 -5.03
C LEU A 581 -17.91 22.12 -4.71
N LEU A 582 -18.62 23.19 -5.09
CA LEU A 582 -20.07 23.32 -4.88
C LEU A 582 -20.86 22.20 -5.55
N GLY A 583 -20.50 21.85 -6.79
CA GLY A 583 -21.11 20.71 -7.50
C GLY A 583 -20.92 19.38 -6.75
N LEU A 584 -19.72 19.15 -6.23
CA LEU A 584 -19.41 17.97 -5.42
C LEU A 584 -20.15 17.93 -4.09
N THR A 585 -20.55 19.06 -3.51
CA THR A 585 -21.36 19.13 -2.28
C THR A 585 -22.85 19.23 -2.56
N GLY A 586 -23.26 19.13 -3.83
CA GLY A 586 -24.66 19.10 -4.26
C GLY A 586 -25.34 20.45 -4.42
N ARG A 587 -24.55 21.54 -4.50
CA ARG A 587 -25.04 22.90 -4.74
C ARG A 587 -24.91 23.24 -6.22
N ASP A 588 -25.92 23.91 -6.77
CA ASP A 588 -25.88 24.44 -8.13
C ASP A 588 -25.17 25.81 -8.14
N PRO A 589 -23.95 25.93 -8.74
CA PRO A 589 -23.24 27.20 -8.79
C PRO A 589 -24.00 28.28 -9.59
N GLY A 590 -24.90 27.86 -10.48
CA GLY A 590 -25.76 28.74 -11.28
C GLY A 590 -27.04 29.22 -10.57
N TRP A 591 -27.24 28.85 -9.30
CA TRP A 591 -28.44 29.23 -8.55
C TRP A 591 -28.67 30.74 -8.56
N ALA A 592 -29.91 31.13 -8.86
CA ALA A 592 -30.38 32.50 -8.81
C ALA A 592 -31.70 32.55 -8.02
N ARG A 593 -31.88 33.62 -7.23
CA ARG A 593 -33.11 33.85 -6.47
C ARG A 593 -34.27 34.09 -7.44
N SER A 594 -35.30 33.24 -7.38
CA SER A 594 -36.56 33.37 -8.13
C SER A 594 -37.40 34.56 -7.68
#